data_AF-A0A4Y7ZRU0-F1
#
_entry.id   AF-A0A4Y7ZRU0-F1
#
_cell.length_a   1.000
_cell.length_b   1.000
_cell.length_c   1.000
_cell.angle_alpha   90.00
_cell.angle_beta   90.00
_cell.angle_gamma   90.00
#
_symmetry.space_group_name_H-M   'P 1'
#
loop_
_entity.id
_entity.type
_entity.pdbx_description
1 polymer ?
#
loop_
_entity_poly.entity_id
_entity_poly.type
_entity_poly.pdbx_seq_one_letter_code
_entity_poly.pdbx_strand_id
1 'polypeptide(L)'
;MSPELQRNNPLHGLKTETLLTELVEHYGWKILFAATRFKCFDINPTIKGSLKFLQKTEWARLKLESFYLYRFKRMPKPNEAEFHLAPRERGFEHGIVPLSPMKLTIESIELSQAKSASAFKERQNEQRRSNHARQNASKHPMRDNKAPRAAKEPKDEPKYDPSNPWNV
;
A
#
# COMPACT_ATOMS: atom_id res chain seq x y z
N MET A 1 -26.18 -1.14 12.83
CA MET A 1 -25.88 -2.44 12.20
C MET A 1 -26.82 -3.47 12.83
N SER A 2 -27.62 -4.18 12.04
CA SER A 2 -28.53 -5.21 12.59
C SER A 2 -27.75 -6.47 13.00
N PRO A 3 -28.08 -7.12 14.13
CA PRO A 3 -27.35 -8.28 14.66
C PRO A 3 -27.34 -9.49 13.70
N GLU A 4 -28.33 -9.58 12.80
CA GLU A 4 -28.41 -10.63 11.77
C GLU A 4 -27.26 -10.57 10.77
N LEU A 5 -26.82 -9.37 10.37
CA LEU A 5 -25.70 -9.20 9.44
C LEU A 5 -24.36 -9.61 10.07
N GLN A 6 -24.23 -9.45 11.38
CA GLN A 6 -23.02 -9.87 12.11
C GLN A 6 -22.90 -11.40 12.20
N ARG A 7 -24.02 -12.13 12.28
CA ARG A 7 -24.01 -13.61 12.26
C ARG A 7 -23.47 -14.18 10.95
N ASN A 8 -23.59 -13.45 9.86
CA ASN A 8 -23.08 -13.87 8.55
C ASN A 8 -21.56 -13.66 8.39
N ASN A 9 -20.88 -13.13 9.40
CA ASN A 9 -19.43 -12.96 9.37
C ASN A 9 -18.74 -14.34 9.48
N PRO A 10 -17.83 -14.70 8.55
CA PRO A 10 -17.06 -15.96 8.63
C PRO A 10 -16.21 -16.10 9.90
N LEU A 11 -15.97 -15.00 10.63
CA LEU A 11 -15.26 -15.00 11.91
C LEU A 11 -16.19 -15.25 13.11
N HIS A 12 -17.51 -15.24 12.93
CA HIS A 12 -18.46 -15.43 14.01
C HIS A 12 -18.33 -16.86 14.58
N GLY A 13 -17.97 -16.98 15.86
CA GLY A 13 -17.70 -18.27 16.51
C GLY A 13 -16.36 -18.94 16.16
N LEU A 14 -15.57 -18.36 15.23
CA LEU A 14 -14.27 -18.92 14.85
C LEU A 14 -13.18 -18.57 15.88
N LYS A 15 -12.53 -19.61 16.42
CA LYS A 15 -11.40 -19.46 17.34
C LYS A 15 -10.17 -18.96 16.58
N THR A 16 -9.39 -18.09 17.23
CA THR A 16 -8.12 -17.56 16.67
C THR A 16 -7.11 -18.68 16.35
N GLU A 17 -7.15 -19.79 17.10
CA GLU A 17 -6.33 -20.98 16.84
C GLU A 17 -6.67 -21.65 15.52
N THR A 18 -7.95 -21.88 15.24
CA THR A 18 -8.41 -22.45 13.97
C THR A 18 -8.03 -21.54 12.81
N LEU A 19 -8.30 -20.24 12.95
CA LEU A 19 -7.93 -19.24 11.95
C LEU A 19 -6.44 -19.24 11.64
N LEU A 20 -5.58 -19.23 12.68
CA LEU A 20 -4.13 -19.23 12.49
C LEU A 20 -3.67 -20.53 11.83
N THR A 21 -4.24 -21.67 12.22
CA THR A 21 -3.88 -22.98 11.67
C THR A 21 -4.17 -23.06 10.18
N GLU A 22 -5.37 -22.64 9.75
CA GLU A 22 -5.76 -22.59 8.34
C GLU A 22 -4.83 -21.68 7.52
N LEU A 23 -4.46 -20.52 8.07
CA LEU A 23 -3.55 -19.59 7.40
C LEU A 23 -2.15 -20.19 7.23
N VAL A 24 -1.64 -20.87 8.24
CA VAL A 24 -0.32 -21.49 8.22
C VAL A 24 -0.30 -22.69 7.28
N GLU A 25 -1.36 -23.50 7.26
CA GLU A 25 -1.48 -24.66 6.37
C GLU A 25 -1.51 -24.23 4.90
N HIS A 26 -2.22 -23.14 4.59
CA HIS A 26 -2.32 -22.66 3.22
C HIS A 26 -1.14 -21.81 2.74
N TYR A 27 -0.63 -20.89 3.56
CA TYR A 27 0.41 -19.93 3.15
C TYR A 27 1.80 -20.23 3.73
N GLY A 28 1.88 -20.95 4.83
CA GLY A 28 3.11 -21.12 5.58
C GLY A 28 3.58 -19.84 6.28
N TRP A 29 4.57 -20.01 7.17
CA TRP A 29 5.06 -18.95 8.03
C TRP A 29 5.76 -17.80 7.30
N LYS A 30 6.57 -18.11 6.28
CA LYS A 30 7.36 -17.10 5.55
C LYS A 30 6.48 -16.09 4.81
N ILE A 31 5.43 -16.56 4.13
CA ILE A 31 4.50 -15.68 3.41
C ILE A 31 3.68 -14.85 4.41
N LEU A 32 3.23 -15.47 5.50
CA LEU A 32 2.51 -14.75 6.55
C LEU A 32 3.38 -13.66 7.19
N PHE A 33 4.66 -13.94 7.44
CA PHE A 33 5.61 -12.94 7.91
C PHE A 33 5.79 -11.81 6.89
N ALA A 34 6.02 -12.11 5.61
CA ALA A 34 6.16 -11.08 4.57
C ALA A 34 4.92 -10.18 4.48
N ALA A 35 3.72 -10.75 4.61
CA ALA A 35 2.45 -10.02 4.53
C ALA A 35 2.14 -9.20 5.80
N THR A 36 2.33 -9.78 6.99
CA THR A 36 1.90 -9.16 8.26
C THR A 36 3.02 -8.42 8.99
N ARG A 37 4.27 -8.83 8.76
CA ARG A 37 5.50 -8.43 9.45
C ARG A 37 5.50 -8.71 10.95
N PHE A 38 4.81 -9.76 11.40
CA PHE A 38 4.85 -10.19 12.79
C PHE A 38 6.12 -10.99 13.11
N LYS A 39 6.97 -10.46 14.00
CA LYS A 39 8.24 -11.10 14.37
C LYS A 39 8.09 -12.56 14.86
N CYS A 40 6.98 -12.90 15.50
CA CYS A 40 6.70 -14.25 15.99
C CYS A 40 6.49 -15.29 14.87
N PHE A 41 6.25 -14.86 13.62
CA PHE A 41 6.17 -15.74 12.45
C PHE A 41 7.53 -15.98 11.78
N ASP A 42 8.55 -15.21 12.16
CA ASP A 42 9.91 -15.29 11.63
C ASP A 42 10.84 -16.07 12.58
N ILE A 43 10.82 -15.71 13.87
CA ILE A 43 11.69 -16.33 14.88
C ILE A 43 10.95 -17.49 15.56
N ASN A 44 11.39 -18.72 15.27
CA ASN A 44 10.86 -19.97 15.86
C ASN A 44 9.33 -20.05 15.83
N PRO A 45 8.73 -20.02 14.62
CA PRO A 45 7.29 -19.97 14.49
C PRO A 45 6.63 -21.23 15.06
N THR A 46 5.78 -21.04 16.06
CA THR A 46 4.93 -22.09 16.63
C THR A 46 3.51 -21.58 16.78
N ILE A 47 2.53 -22.47 16.61
CA ILE A 47 1.10 -22.13 16.79
C ILE A 47 0.86 -21.60 18.21
N LYS A 48 1.32 -22.34 19.23
CA LYS A 48 1.13 -21.96 20.64
C LYS A 48 1.80 -20.62 21.00
N GLY A 49 3.02 -20.38 20.54
CA GLY A 49 3.73 -19.11 20.79
C GLY A 49 3.04 -17.92 20.10
N SER A 50 2.65 -18.11 18.85
CA SER A 50 1.89 -17.12 18.07
C SER A 50 0.54 -16.80 18.71
N LEU A 51 -0.18 -17.80 19.22
CA LEU A 51 -1.44 -17.59 19.91
C LEU A 51 -1.29 -16.75 21.18
N LYS A 52 -0.28 -17.04 22.01
CA LYS A 52 0.00 -16.22 23.19
C LYS A 52 0.30 -14.76 22.81
N PHE A 53 1.01 -14.53 21.71
CA PHE A 53 1.26 -13.19 21.19
C PHE A 53 -0.05 -12.51 20.74
N LEU A 54 -0.85 -13.18 19.91
CA LEU A 54 -2.12 -12.64 19.38
C LEU A 54 -3.14 -12.35 20.48
N GLN A 55 -3.14 -13.13 21.57
CA GLN A 55 -3.99 -12.89 22.74
C GLN A 55 -3.57 -11.66 23.54
N LYS A 56 -2.26 -11.38 23.63
CA LYS A 56 -1.73 -10.20 24.34
C LYS A 56 -1.79 -8.93 23.50
N THR A 57 -1.83 -9.06 22.18
CA THR A 57 -1.67 -7.96 21.24
C THR A 57 -2.90 -7.85 20.35
N GLU A 58 -3.92 -7.17 20.86
CA GLU A 58 -5.22 -7.03 20.21
C GLU A 58 -5.12 -6.48 18.78
N TRP A 59 -4.35 -5.43 18.54
CA TRP A 59 -4.18 -4.88 17.19
C TRP A 59 -3.59 -5.91 16.21
N ALA A 60 -2.75 -6.84 16.68
CA ALA A 60 -2.19 -7.90 15.86
C ALA A 60 -3.24 -8.96 15.53
N ARG A 61 -4.10 -9.31 16.49
CA ARG A 61 -5.27 -10.18 16.27
C ARG A 61 -6.22 -9.58 15.23
N LEU A 62 -6.59 -8.31 15.37
CA LEU A 62 -7.46 -7.61 14.42
C LEU A 62 -6.85 -7.55 13.01
N LYS A 63 -5.53 -7.33 12.92
CA LYS A 63 -4.83 -7.34 11.63
C LYS A 63 -4.80 -8.73 11.00
N LEU A 64 -4.62 -9.80 11.78
CA LEU A 64 -4.66 -11.18 11.29
C LEU A 64 -6.07 -11.57 10.83
N GLU A 65 -7.10 -11.19 11.57
CA GLU A 65 -8.51 -11.41 11.21
C GLU A 65 -8.89 -10.67 9.92
N SER A 66 -8.44 -9.42 9.77
CA SER A 66 -8.60 -8.67 8.53
C SER A 66 -7.89 -9.37 7.36
N PHE A 67 -6.68 -9.89 7.58
CA PHE A 67 -5.96 -10.64 6.57
C PHE A 67 -6.74 -11.90 6.15
N TYR A 68 -7.28 -12.64 7.11
CA TYR A 68 -8.10 -13.82 6.86
C TYR A 68 -9.34 -13.48 6.02
N LEU A 69 -10.10 -12.45 6.38
CA LEU A 69 -11.29 -12.05 5.62
C LEU A 69 -10.97 -11.67 4.18
N TYR A 70 -9.97 -10.82 3.96
CA TYR A 70 -9.74 -10.22 2.63
C TYR A 70 -8.80 -11.00 1.73
N ARG A 71 -7.85 -11.75 2.29
CA ARG A 71 -6.88 -12.53 1.50
C ARG A 71 -7.24 -14.01 1.45
N PHE A 72 -7.73 -14.58 2.54
CA PHE A 72 -8.07 -16.00 2.60
C PHE A 72 -9.52 -16.28 2.18
N LYS A 73 -10.50 -15.52 2.68
CA LYS A 73 -11.93 -15.67 2.32
C LYS A 73 -12.37 -14.74 1.19
N ARG A 74 -11.52 -13.79 0.79
CA ARG A 74 -11.74 -12.78 -0.27
C ARG A 74 -13.10 -12.07 -0.17
N MET A 75 -13.48 -11.73 1.06
CA MET A 75 -14.72 -11.00 1.33
C MET A 75 -14.66 -9.56 0.77
N PRO A 76 -15.81 -8.92 0.52
CA PRO A 76 -15.87 -7.52 0.10
C PRO A 76 -15.19 -6.60 1.12
N LYS A 77 -14.48 -5.59 0.62
CA LYS A 77 -13.83 -4.59 1.46
C LYS A 77 -14.88 -3.75 2.19
N PRO A 78 -14.57 -3.29 3.42
CA PRO A 78 -15.51 -2.50 4.20
C PRO A 78 -15.67 -1.12 3.56
N ASN A 79 -16.85 -0.54 3.72
CA ASN A 79 -17.09 0.86 3.36
C ASN A 79 -16.41 1.80 4.39
N GLU A 80 -16.31 3.11 4.11
CA GLU A 80 -15.63 4.08 4.97
C GLU A 80 -16.14 4.05 6.42
N ALA A 81 -17.47 4.00 6.61
CA ALA A 81 -18.10 3.91 7.93
C ALA A 81 -17.74 2.62 8.69
N GLU A 82 -17.55 1.51 7.97
CA GLU A 82 -17.24 0.20 8.54
C GLU A 82 -15.74 -0.01 8.74
N PHE A 83 -14.90 0.82 8.12
CA PHE A 83 -13.45 0.74 8.18
C PHE A 83 -12.94 0.89 9.62
N HIS A 84 -13.62 1.73 10.41
CA HIS A 84 -13.30 1.96 11.82
C HIS A 84 -13.76 0.83 12.75
N LEU A 85 -14.64 -0.07 12.31
CA LEU A 85 -15.14 -1.18 13.12
C LEU A 85 -14.17 -2.36 13.14
N ALA A 86 -14.17 -3.14 14.22
CA ALA A 86 -13.36 -4.35 14.30
C ALA A 86 -13.82 -5.39 13.27
N PRO A 87 -12.93 -6.27 12.75
CA PRO A 87 -13.30 -7.27 11.74
C PRO A 87 -14.44 -8.20 12.14
N ARG A 88 -14.59 -8.50 13.44
CA ARG A 88 -15.68 -9.32 13.99
C ARG A 88 -17.00 -8.58 14.15
N GLU A 89 -16.96 -7.25 14.26
CA GLU A 89 -18.14 -6.40 14.43
C GLU A 89 -18.77 -6.03 13.07
N ARG A 90 -18.02 -6.20 11.99
CA ARG A 90 -18.49 -6.01 10.63
C ARG A 90 -19.50 -7.10 10.28
N GLY A 91 -20.60 -6.70 9.64
CA GLY A 91 -21.57 -7.61 9.03
C GLY A 91 -21.33 -7.75 7.53
N PHE A 92 -21.83 -8.83 6.94
CA PHE A 92 -21.83 -9.01 5.48
C PHE A 92 -23.27 -9.28 5.02
N GLU A 93 -23.63 -8.77 3.84
CA GLU A 93 -24.93 -9.03 3.23
C GLU A 93 -25.16 -10.53 2.99
N HIS A 94 -26.42 -10.94 3.06
CA HIS A 94 -26.84 -12.32 2.89
C HIS A 94 -26.46 -12.84 1.49
N GLY A 95 -26.07 -14.12 1.40
CA GLY A 95 -25.75 -14.77 0.13
C GLY A 95 -24.31 -14.57 -0.37
N ILE A 96 -23.48 -13.78 0.32
CA ILE A 96 -22.05 -13.69 0.01
C ILE A 96 -21.35 -14.94 0.54
N VAL A 97 -20.84 -15.76 -0.38
CA VAL A 97 -20.06 -16.96 -0.06
C VAL A 97 -18.56 -16.63 -0.12
N PRO A 98 -17.74 -17.09 0.84
CA PRO A 98 -16.30 -16.95 0.76
C PRO A 98 -15.71 -17.60 -0.49
N LEU A 99 -14.79 -16.91 -1.17
CA LEU A 99 -14.07 -17.47 -2.32
C LEU A 99 -12.81 -18.22 -1.85
N SER A 100 -12.22 -18.98 -2.78
CA SER A 100 -10.93 -19.64 -2.56
C SER A 100 -9.82 -18.64 -2.22
N PRO A 101 -8.86 -19.02 -1.37
CA PRO A 101 -7.77 -18.14 -0.95
C PRO A 101 -6.96 -17.56 -2.09
N MET A 102 -6.54 -16.30 -1.93
CA MET A 102 -5.69 -15.62 -2.90
C MET A 102 -4.27 -16.21 -2.86
N LYS A 103 -3.74 -16.68 -3.99
CA LYS A 103 -2.34 -17.09 -4.09
C LYS A 103 -1.43 -15.89 -3.83
N LEU A 104 -0.60 -15.98 -2.78
CA LEU A 104 0.34 -14.93 -2.37
C LEU A 104 1.76 -15.46 -2.53
N THR A 105 2.59 -14.75 -3.30
CA THR A 105 4.04 -15.01 -3.37
C THR A 105 4.80 -13.91 -2.61
N ILE A 106 5.98 -14.25 -2.06
CA ILE A 106 6.83 -13.29 -1.35
C ILE A 106 7.18 -12.11 -2.26
N GLU A 107 7.56 -12.39 -3.50
CA GLU A 107 7.87 -11.38 -4.52
C GLU A 107 6.70 -10.43 -4.78
N SER A 108 5.47 -10.95 -4.92
CA SER A 108 4.29 -10.10 -5.14
C SER A 108 4.01 -9.17 -3.96
N ILE A 109 4.24 -9.66 -2.73
CA ILE A 109 4.07 -8.89 -1.51
C ILE A 109 5.13 -7.80 -1.43
N GLU A 110 6.38 -8.13 -1.70
CA GLU A 110 7.51 -7.19 -1.68
C GLU A 110 7.37 -6.12 -2.75
N LEU A 111 6.99 -6.49 -3.99
CA LEU A 111 6.70 -5.55 -5.06
C LEU A 111 5.56 -4.59 -4.68
N SER A 112 4.48 -5.10 -4.09
CA SER A 112 3.37 -4.27 -3.61
C SER A 112 3.82 -3.29 -2.52
N GLN A 113 4.71 -3.72 -1.62
CA GLN A 113 5.25 -2.88 -0.56
C GLN A 113 6.23 -1.83 -1.12
N ALA A 114 7.10 -2.21 -2.05
CA ALA A 114 8.05 -1.33 -2.72
C ALA A 114 7.33 -0.23 -3.51
N LYS A 115 6.29 -0.58 -4.29
CA LYS A 115 5.45 0.38 -5.01
C LYS A 115 4.76 1.36 -4.08
N SER A 116 4.24 0.87 -2.95
CA SER A 116 3.60 1.73 -1.94
C SER A 116 4.61 2.67 -1.29
N ALA A 117 5.83 2.20 -1.01
CA ALA A 117 6.91 3.00 -0.43
C ALA A 117 7.46 4.06 -1.40
N SER A 118 7.64 3.73 -2.69
CA SER A 118 8.08 4.69 -3.70
C SER A 118 7.04 5.77 -3.91
N ALA A 119 5.75 5.42 -4.03
CA ALA A 119 4.66 6.37 -4.17
C ALA A 119 4.52 7.29 -2.93
N PHE A 120 4.80 6.78 -1.73
CA PHE A 120 4.85 7.61 -0.53
C PHE A 120 6.04 8.58 -0.54
N LYS A 121 7.24 8.08 -0.88
CA LYS A 121 8.46 8.90 -0.98
C LYS A 121 8.35 9.99 -2.04
N GLU A 122 7.74 9.68 -3.17
CA GLU A 122 7.49 10.61 -4.26
C GLU A 122 6.54 11.74 -3.82
N ARG A 123 5.38 11.40 -3.23
CA ARG A 123 4.45 12.38 -2.66
C ARG A 123 5.11 13.28 -1.61
N GLN A 124 5.92 12.71 -0.71
CA GLN A 124 6.68 13.50 0.26
C GLN A 124 7.70 14.43 -0.41
N ASN A 125 8.41 13.96 -1.43
CA ASN A 125 9.38 14.77 -2.16
C ASN A 125 8.69 15.93 -2.91
N GLU A 126 7.56 15.67 -3.55
CA GLU A 126 6.75 16.69 -4.21
C GLU A 126 6.24 17.74 -3.22
N GLN A 127 5.75 17.31 -2.05
CA GLN A 127 5.33 18.23 -0.99
C GLN A 127 6.50 19.06 -0.43
N ARG A 128 7.70 18.47 -0.32
CA ARG A 128 8.91 19.21 0.07
C ARG A 128 9.32 20.22 -1.00
N ARG A 129 9.27 19.85 -2.28
CA ARG A 129 9.56 20.74 -3.42
C ARG A 129 8.59 21.91 -3.48
N SER A 130 7.29 21.66 -3.33
CA SER A 130 6.27 22.72 -3.34
C SER A 130 6.39 23.66 -2.14
N ASN A 131 6.65 23.13 -0.94
CA ASN A 131 6.92 23.95 0.24
C ASN A 131 8.18 24.80 0.06
N HIS A 132 9.26 24.25 -0.50
CA HIS A 132 10.49 24.99 -0.77
C HIS A 132 10.27 26.10 -1.80
N ALA A 133 9.51 25.84 -2.88
CA ALA A 133 9.15 26.85 -3.87
C ALA A 133 8.33 27.99 -3.25
N ARG A 134 7.32 27.69 -2.41
CA ARG A 134 6.52 28.69 -1.68
C ARG A 134 7.37 29.55 -0.75
N GLN A 135 8.28 28.93 0.01
CA GLN A 135 9.19 29.66 0.90
C GLN A 135 10.12 30.59 0.12
N ASN A 136 10.65 30.14 -1.02
CA ASN A 136 11.53 30.95 -1.85
C ASN A 136 10.79 32.15 -2.47
N ALA A 137 9.56 31.93 -2.95
CA ALA A 137 8.69 33.01 -3.43
C ALA A 137 8.39 34.04 -2.33
N SER A 138 8.09 33.60 -1.09
CA SER A 138 7.88 34.52 0.04
C SER A 138 9.14 35.28 0.48
N LYS A 139 10.34 34.71 0.29
CA LYS A 139 11.62 35.37 0.61
C LYS A 139 12.02 36.41 -0.44
N HIS A 140 11.59 36.23 -1.68
CA HIS A 140 11.86 37.15 -2.78
C HIS A 140 10.55 37.59 -3.45
N PRO A 141 9.68 38.32 -2.73
CA PRO A 141 8.36 38.72 -3.25
C PRO A 141 8.43 39.74 -4.39
N MET A 142 9.61 40.34 -4.62
CA MET A 142 9.90 41.34 -5.66
C MET A 142 10.71 40.75 -6.85
N ARG A 143 10.89 39.42 -6.94
CA ARG A 143 11.58 38.78 -8.08
C ARG A 143 10.66 38.54 -9.28
N ASP A 144 9.51 39.20 -9.33
CA ASP A 144 8.62 39.16 -10.48
C ASP A 144 9.03 40.26 -11.47
N ASN A 145 9.20 39.86 -12.74
CA ASN A 145 9.47 40.68 -13.93
C ASN A 145 10.93 41.00 -14.30
N LYS A 146 11.86 40.03 -14.21
CA LYS A 146 12.92 40.00 -15.24
C LYS A 146 12.44 39.12 -16.38
N ALA A 147 12.09 39.74 -17.50
CA ALA A 147 11.75 39.06 -18.75
C ALA A 147 12.76 37.93 -19.00
N PRO A 148 12.33 36.72 -19.43
CA PRO A 148 13.26 35.67 -19.76
C PRO A 148 14.27 36.24 -20.74
N ARG A 149 15.55 36.21 -20.36
CA ARG A 149 16.64 36.66 -21.24
C ARG A 149 16.48 35.82 -22.49
N ALA A 150 16.07 36.43 -23.61
CA ALA A 150 15.86 35.72 -24.87
C ALA A 150 17.04 34.79 -25.08
N ALA A 151 16.77 33.48 -25.16
CA ALA A 151 17.81 32.53 -25.53
C ALA A 151 18.39 33.05 -26.84
N LYS A 152 19.70 33.36 -26.85
CA LYS A 152 20.37 33.68 -28.11
C LYS A 152 20.13 32.49 -29.02
N GLU A 153 19.37 32.70 -30.08
CA GLU A 153 19.27 31.72 -31.16
C GLU A 153 20.69 31.35 -31.57
N PRO A 154 20.99 30.04 -31.75
CA PRO A 154 22.25 29.65 -32.34
C PRO A 154 22.34 30.37 -33.69
N LYS A 155 23.40 31.16 -33.91
CA LYS A 155 23.66 31.76 -35.21
C LYS A 155 23.80 30.60 -36.21
N ASP A 156 22.85 30.46 -37.12
CA ASP A 156 23.01 29.62 -38.30
C ASP A 156 24.17 30.21 -39.11
N GLU A 157 25.37 29.64 -38.95
CA GLU A 157 26.45 29.87 -39.90
C GLU A 157 26.01 29.29 -41.26
N PRO A 158 26.08 30.07 -42.35
CA PRO A 158 25.73 29.54 -43.66
C PRO A 158 26.69 28.40 -44.01
N LYS A 159 26.13 27.20 -44.20
CA LYS A 159 26.89 26.04 -44.67
C LYS A 159 27.53 26.38 -46.02
N TYR A 160 28.83 26.20 -46.12
CA TYR A 160 29.59 26.30 -47.38
C TYR A 160 28.93 25.41 -48.44
N ASP A 161 28.42 26.03 -49.51
CA ASP A 161 27.88 25.35 -50.69
C ASP A 161 28.97 25.32 -51.78
N PRO A 162 29.58 24.16 -52.07
CA PRO A 162 30.62 24.05 -53.08
C PRO A 162 30.12 24.29 -54.52
N SER A 163 28.81 24.46 -54.74
CA SER A 163 28.24 24.72 -56.07
C SER A 163 28.02 26.20 -56.39
N ASN A 164 28.32 27.13 -55.48
CA ASN A 164 28.19 28.56 -55.72
C ASN A 164 29.57 29.24 -55.90
N PRO A 165 29.98 29.61 -57.14
CA PRO A 165 31.32 30.13 -57.42
C PRO A 165 31.55 31.59 -56.97
N TRP A 166 30.59 32.25 -56.31
CA TRP A 166 30.68 33.66 -55.91
C TRP A 166 30.42 33.91 -54.41
N ASN A 167 30.82 32.97 -53.55
CA ASN A 167 30.66 33.12 -52.10
C ASN A 167 31.73 34.09 -51.52
N VAL A 168 31.39 35.38 -51.41
CA VAL A 168 32.01 36.33 -50.47
C VAL A 168 31.23 36.28 -49.16
#